data_AF-A0A7W1YCY1-F1
#
_entry.id   AF-A0A7W1YCY1-F1
#
_cell.length_a   1.000
_cell.length_b   1.000
_cell.length_c   1.000
_cell.angle_alpha   90.00
_cell.angle_beta   90.00
_cell.angle_gamma   90.00
#
_symmetry.space_group_name_H-M   'P 1'
#
loop_
_entity.id
_entity.type
_entity.pdbx_description
1 polymer ?
#
loop_
_entity_poly.entity_id
_entity_poly.type
_entity_poly.pdbx_seq_one_letter_code
_entity_poly.pdbx_strand_id
1 'polypeptide(L)'
;MRAERRPSQLSKLIELFTTNKHRPVSLPTIRALGIAQHSARLNTLRKMGYDIQNHMDRKPDGEVRSFYVLRAEPGERPRQSAAVWLGSHVPDSHEPGLFPEAEASRYLYPD
;
A
#
# COMPACT_ATOMS: atom_id res chain seq x y z
N MET A 1 1.89 44.17 3.40
CA MET A 1 1.96 43.15 2.32
C MET A 1 2.31 41.81 2.95
N ARG A 2 1.38 40.84 2.98
CA ARG A 2 1.70 39.49 3.48
C ARG A 2 2.56 38.80 2.42
N ALA A 3 3.78 38.40 2.79
CA ALA A 3 4.61 37.56 1.93
C ALA A 3 3.81 36.31 1.55
N GLU A 4 3.55 36.11 0.25
CA GLU A 4 3.02 34.87 -0.27
C GLU A 4 4.02 33.77 0.09
N ARG A 5 3.72 33.03 1.17
CA ARG A 5 4.50 31.85 1.55
C ARG A 5 4.43 30.91 0.36
N ARG A 6 5.56 30.75 -0.35
CA ARG A 6 5.68 29.75 -1.41
C ARG A 6 5.11 28.44 -0.86
N PRO A 7 4.10 27.84 -1.53
CA PRO A 7 3.47 26.63 -1.02
C PRO A 7 4.53 25.56 -0.84
N SER A 8 4.60 25.01 0.36
CA SER A 8 5.57 23.97 0.68
C SER A 8 5.36 22.76 -0.23
N GLN A 9 6.41 21.97 -0.49
CA GLN A 9 6.28 20.72 -1.27
C GLN A 9 5.19 19.80 -0.68
N LEU A 10 5.01 19.82 0.64
CA LEU A 10 3.97 19.07 1.33
C LEU A 10 2.57 19.65 1.01
N SER A 11 2.41 20.97 1.03
CA SER A 11 1.15 21.64 0.67
C SER A 11 0.73 21.33 -0.76
N LYS A 12 1.67 21.32 -1.71
CA LYS A 12 1.41 20.94 -3.11
C LYS A 12 0.96 19.49 -3.24
N LEU A 13 1.54 18.58 -2.45
CA LEU A 13 1.12 17.18 -2.40
C LEU A 13 -0.29 17.02 -1.82
N ILE A 14 -0.58 17.72 -0.72
CA ILE A 14 -1.92 17.72 -0.11
C ILE A 14 -2.93 18.19 -1.14
N GLU A 15 -2.70 19.34 -1.75
CA GLU A 15 -3.56 19.93 -2.78
C GLU A 15 -3.77 18.97 -3.96
N LEU A 16 -2.71 18.34 -4.46
CA LEU A 16 -2.81 17.36 -5.55
C LEU A 16 -3.71 16.18 -5.16
N PHE A 17 -3.54 15.62 -3.96
CA PHE A 17 -4.30 14.46 -3.50
C PHE A 17 -5.74 14.79 -3.11
N THR A 18 -5.99 15.94 -2.48
CA THR A 18 -7.35 16.36 -2.12
C THR A 18 -8.16 16.73 -3.36
N THR A 19 -7.55 17.40 -4.35
CA THR A 19 -8.16 17.67 -5.66
C THR A 19 -8.48 16.38 -6.41
N ASN A 20 -7.63 15.35 -6.27
CA ASN A 20 -7.79 14.03 -6.88
C ASN A 20 -8.27 12.98 -5.88
N LYS A 21 -9.11 13.37 -4.91
CA LYS A 21 -9.61 12.43 -3.89
C LYS A 21 -10.28 11.23 -4.58
N HIS A 22 -9.93 10.03 -4.12
CA HIS A 22 -10.36 8.74 -4.69
C HIS A 22 -9.92 8.45 -6.13
N ARG A 23 -9.08 9.30 -6.74
CA ARG A 23 -8.53 9.11 -8.08
C ARG A 23 -7.05 8.71 -8.03
N PRO A 24 -6.58 7.88 -8.97
CA PRO A 24 -5.18 7.51 -9.05
C PRO A 24 -4.32 8.68 -9.53
N VAL A 25 -3.30 9.01 -8.75
CA VAL A 25 -2.26 9.99 -9.07
C VAL A 25 -0.98 9.25 -9.43
N SER A 26 -0.51 9.42 -10.67
CA SER A 26 0.67 8.72 -11.16
C SER A 26 1.97 9.26 -10.55
N LEU A 27 2.98 8.41 -10.42
CA LEU A 27 4.30 8.86 -9.97
C LEU A 27 4.92 9.95 -10.87
N PRO A 28 4.82 9.90 -12.22
CA PRO A 28 5.22 11.01 -13.08
C PRO A 28 4.56 12.35 -12.72
N THR A 29 3.26 12.36 -12.39
CA THR A 29 2.54 13.56 -11.95
C THR A 29 3.14 14.13 -10.65
N ILE A 30 3.48 13.27 -9.70
CA ILE A 30 4.12 13.69 -8.44
C ILE A 30 5.52 14.25 -8.68
N ARG A 31 6.30 13.61 -9.57
CA ARG A 31 7.64 14.07 -9.95
C ARG A 31 7.60 15.43 -10.65
N ALA A 32 6.56 15.70 -11.46
CA ALA A 32 6.37 16.98 -12.14
C ALA A 32 6.20 18.16 -11.17
N LEU A 33 5.81 17.91 -9.91
CA LEU A 33 5.78 18.94 -8.85
C LEU A 33 7.18 19.34 -8.33
N GLY A 34 8.25 18.72 -8.83
CA GLY A 34 9.62 18.98 -8.39
C GLY A 34 9.96 18.36 -7.02
N ILE A 35 9.34 17.22 -6.70
CA ILE A 35 9.50 16.55 -5.39
C ILE A 35 10.43 15.35 -5.55
N ALA A 36 11.73 15.57 -5.33
CA ALA A 36 12.76 14.53 -5.47
C ALA A 36 12.55 13.34 -4.51
N GLN A 37 12.16 13.59 -3.25
CA GLN A 37 11.92 12.56 -2.22
C GLN A 37 10.42 12.35 -1.93
N HIS A 38 9.66 12.06 -2.98
CA HIS A 38 8.21 11.83 -2.90
C HIS A 38 7.84 10.74 -1.87
N SER A 39 8.57 9.63 -1.78
CA SER A 39 8.31 8.56 -0.80
C SER A 39 8.37 9.05 0.65
N ALA A 40 9.37 9.88 0.99
CA ALA A 40 9.49 10.45 2.33
C ALA A 40 8.31 11.38 2.65
N ARG A 41 7.91 12.21 1.67
CA ARG A 41 6.78 13.14 1.81
C ARG A 41 5.44 12.41 1.93
N LEU A 42 5.22 11.35 1.17
CA LEU A 42 4.05 10.48 1.30
C LEU A 42 3.99 9.84 2.68
N ASN A 43 5.13 9.41 3.22
CA ASN A 43 5.20 8.87 4.57
C ASN A 43 4.88 9.93 5.63
N THR A 44 5.29 11.19 5.42
CA THR A 44 4.86 12.31 6.28
C THR A 44 3.34 12.48 6.26
N LEU A 45 2.71 12.44 5.08
CA LEU A 45 1.25 12.55 4.98
C LEU A 45 0.53 11.40 5.69
N ARG A 46 1.02 10.17 5.55
CA ARG A 46 0.48 9.02 6.30
C ARG A 46 0.57 9.21 7.81
N LYS A 47 1.71 9.71 8.30
CA LYS A 47 1.89 10.06 9.73
C LYS A 47 0.95 11.18 10.20
N MET A 48 0.52 12.05 9.28
CA MET A 48 -0.48 13.08 9.56
C MET A 48 -1.93 12.56 9.53
N GLY A 49 -2.15 11.28 9.21
CA GLY A 49 -3.47 10.65 9.19
C GLY A 49 -4.14 10.55 7.82
N TYR A 50 -3.43 10.87 6.73
CA TYR A 50 -3.94 10.64 5.38
C TYR A 50 -3.78 9.15 5.00
N ASP A 51 -4.87 8.51 4.56
CA ASP A 51 -4.84 7.16 4.03
C ASP A 51 -4.49 7.16 2.54
N ILE A 52 -3.19 7.05 2.23
CA ILE A 52 -2.68 7.02 0.85
C ILE A 52 -2.19 5.62 0.51
N GLN A 53 -2.92 4.95 -0.38
CA GLN A 53 -2.58 3.62 -0.88
C GLN A 53 -1.66 3.72 -2.10
N ASN A 54 -0.70 2.81 -2.19
CA ASN A 54 0.17 2.65 -3.35
C ASN A 54 -0.29 1.43 -4.14
N HIS A 55 -0.47 1.59 -5.44
CA HIS A 55 -0.77 0.51 -6.36
C HIS A 55 0.33 0.46 -7.40
N MET A 56 0.78 -0.76 -7.71
CA MET A 56 1.72 -1.02 -8.78
C MET A 56 1.04 -1.88 -9.84
N ASP A 57 1.02 -1.39 -11.06
CA ASP A 57 0.63 -2.15 -12.23
C ASP A 57 1.90 -2.60 -12.95
N ARG A 58 1.99 -3.91 -13.22
CA ARG A 58 3.06 -4.50 -14.02
C ARG A 58 2.48 -4.82 -15.37
N LYS A 59 2.93 -4.10 -16.38
CA LYS A 59 2.53 -4.37 -17.75
C LYS A 59 3.23 -5.60 -18.32
N PRO A 60 2.65 -6.26 -19.33
CA PRO A 60 3.24 -7.43 -19.99
C PRO A 60 4.56 -7.14 -20.73
N ASP A 61 4.87 -5.88 -21.01
CA ASP A 61 6.16 -5.43 -21.58
C ASP A 61 7.25 -5.24 -20.52
N GLY A 62 6.94 -5.50 -19.24
CA GLY A 62 7.86 -5.30 -18.11
C GLY A 62 7.86 -3.89 -17.52
N GLU A 63 7.07 -2.94 -18.05
CA GLU A 63 6.94 -1.60 -17.49
C GLU A 63 6.21 -1.65 -16.14
N VAL A 64 6.82 -1.08 -15.09
CA VAL A 64 6.19 -0.94 -13.77
C VAL A 64 5.64 0.47 -13.61
N ARG A 65 4.33 0.59 -13.42
CA ARG A 65 3.65 1.87 -13.17
C ARG A 65 3.15 1.93 -11.75
N SER A 66 3.64 2.92 -11.00
CA SER A 66 3.14 3.22 -9.66
C SER A 66 2.14 4.38 -9.68
N PHE A 67 1.03 4.19 -9.00
CA PHE A 67 0.02 5.23 -8.77
C PHE A 67 -0.46 5.20 -7.32
N TYR A 68 -0.79 6.38 -6.82
CA TYR A 68 -1.19 6.60 -5.43
C TYR A 68 -2.62 7.08 -5.38
N VAL A 69 -3.40 6.59 -4.43
CA VAL A 69 -4.80 6.99 -4.24
C VAL A 69 -4.98 7.46 -2.81
N LEU A 70 -5.46 8.70 -2.66
CA LEU A 70 -5.96 9.18 -1.36
C LEU A 70 -7.36 8.59 -1.13
N ARG A 71 -7.53 7.80 -0.08
CA ARG A 71 -8.79 7.15 0.30
C ARG A 71 -9.54 7.91 1.37
N ALA A 72 -8.83 8.44 2.36
CA ALA A 72 -9.39 9.16 3.49
C ALA A 72 -8.42 10.24 3.98
N GLU A 73 -8.98 11.36 4.40
CA GLU A 73 -8.30 12.46 5.07
C GLU A 73 -8.22 12.21 6.59
N PRO A 74 -7.32 12.90 7.32
CA PRO A 74 -7.25 12.77 8.78
C PRO A 74 -8.60 13.04 9.44
N GLY A 75 -9.07 12.09 10.24
CA GLY A 75 -10.36 12.14 10.92
C GLY A 75 -11.51 11.48 10.16
N GLU A 76 -11.33 11.13 8.88
CA GLU A 76 -12.27 10.27 8.17
C GLU A 76 -12.01 8.79 8.50
N ARG A 77 -13.07 7.99 8.61
CA ARG A 77 -12.89 6.53 8.71
C ARG A 77 -12.38 6.05 7.35
N PRO A 78 -11.23 5.37 7.27
CA PRO A 78 -10.80 4.75 6.03
C PRO A 78 -11.90 3.76 5.64
N ARG A 79 -12.52 4.00 4.48
CA ARG A 79 -13.45 3.03 3.90
C ARG A 79 -12.61 1.77 3.70
N GLN A 80 -12.91 0.70 4.44
CA GLN A 80 -12.22 -0.58 4.32
C GLN A 80 -12.30 -1.04 2.85
N SER A 81 -11.33 -0.65 2.04
CA SER A 81 -11.02 -1.36 0.83
C SER A 81 -10.30 -2.59 1.31
N ALA A 82 -10.92 -3.75 1.10
CA ALA A 82 -10.27 -5.05 1.21
C ALA A 82 -9.06 -5.04 0.27
N ALA A 83 -7.94 -4.48 0.71
CA ALA A 83 -6.64 -4.86 0.23
C ALA A 83 -6.49 -6.29 0.71
N VAL A 84 -7.01 -7.23 -0.08
CA VAL A 84 -6.64 -8.63 0.00
C VAL A 84 -5.14 -8.64 -0.21
N TRP A 85 -4.41 -8.67 0.89
CA TRP A 85 -3.04 -9.11 0.93
C TRP A 85 -3.07 -10.59 0.52
N LEU A 86 -2.97 -10.87 -0.78
CA LEU A 86 -2.61 -12.20 -1.28
C LEU A 86 -1.12 -12.42 -1.01
N GLY A 87 -0.81 -12.55 0.28
CA GLY A 87 0.54 -12.67 0.81
C GLY A 87 0.50 -12.77 2.34
N SER A 88 0.28 -14.00 2.82
CA SER A 88 0.58 -14.48 4.18
C SER A 88 -0.39 -14.15 5.31
N HIS A 89 -1.44 -14.97 5.43
CA HIS A 89 -1.82 -15.54 6.73
C HIS A 89 -2.47 -16.91 6.50
N VAL A 90 -1.66 -17.97 6.55
CA VAL A 90 -2.18 -19.30 6.93
C VAL A 90 -2.41 -19.19 8.44
N PRO A 91 -3.64 -19.35 8.94
CA PRO A 91 -3.81 -19.48 10.37
C PRO A 91 -3.13 -20.79 10.80
N ASP A 92 -2.05 -20.64 11.54
CA ASP A 92 -1.50 -21.65 12.44
C ASP A 92 -2.64 -22.10 13.36
N SER A 93 -3.35 -23.15 12.94
CA SER A 93 -4.36 -23.81 13.75
C SER A 93 -3.67 -24.98 14.41
N HIS A 94 -3.09 -24.66 15.56
CA HIS A 94 -2.76 -25.62 16.59
C HIS A 94 -4.06 -26.32 17.02
N GLU A 95 -4.28 -27.57 16.63
CA GLU A 95 -5.18 -28.49 17.35
C GLU A 95 -4.45 -29.83 17.58
N PRO A 96 -4.32 -30.27 18.84
CA PRO A 96 -3.68 -31.52 19.21
C PRO A 96 -4.65 -32.70 19.14
N GLY A 97 -4.20 -33.80 18.54
CA GLY A 97 -4.63 -35.15 18.89
C GLY A 97 -6.07 -35.56 18.56
N LEU A 98 -6.26 -36.17 17.38
CA LEU A 98 -7.14 -37.33 17.22
C LEU A 98 -6.85 -38.03 15.87
N PHE A 99 -5.78 -38.81 15.79
CA PHE A 99 -5.64 -39.82 14.75
C PHE A 99 -6.13 -41.15 15.33
N PRO A 100 -7.24 -41.74 14.83
CA PRO A 100 -7.50 -43.15 15.10
C PRO A 100 -6.48 -43.99 14.32
N GLU A 101 -5.99 -45.02 15.00
CA GLU A 101 -5.15 -46.09 14.49
C GLU A 101 -5.57 -46.55 13.09
N ALA A 102 -4.64 -46.62 12.14
CA ALA A 102 -4.46 -47.79 11.28
C ALA A 102 -3.21 -47.65 10.39
N GLU A 103 -2.39 -48.70 10.49
CA GLU A 103 -1.46 -49.20 9.46
C GLU A 103 -0.22 -48.37 9.10
N ALA A 104 0.81 -48.65 9.90
CA ALA A 104 2.14 -48.89 9.39
C ALA A 104 2.12 -49.80 8.15
N SER A 105 2.83 -49.42 7.09
CA SER A 105 3.94 -50.19 6.52
C SER A 105 4.34 -49.65 5.15
N ARG A 106 5.64 -49.80 4.85
CA ARG A 106 6.34 -49.62 3.57
C ARG A 106 6.61 -48.19 3.11
N TYR A 107 7.79 -47.70 3.48
CA TYR A 107 8.82 -47.19 2.54
C TYR A 107 10.17 -47.27 3.29
N LEU A 108 10.77 -48.46 3.40
CA LEU A 108 12.02 -48.86 2.72
C LEU A 108 12.96 -47.70 2.35
N TYR A 109 14.04 -47.56 3.14
CA TYR A 109 15.32 -46.99 2.72
C TYR A 109 16.11 -48.06 1.93
N PRO A 110 16.68 -47.75 0.76
CA PRO A 110 17.82 -48.50 0.24
C PRO A 110 19.14 -47.90 0.76
N ASP A 111 20.13 -48.80 0.85
CA ASP A 111 21.50 -48.68 1.38
C ASP A 111 22.35 -47.55 0.76
#